data_AF-A0A228Q401-F1
#
_entry.id   AF-A0A228Q401-F1
#
_cell.length_a   1.000
_cell.length_b   1.000
_cell.length_c   1.000
_cell.angle_alpha   90.00
_cell.angle_beta   90.00
_cell.angle_gamma   90.00
#
_symmetry.space_group_name_H-M   'P 1'
#
loop_
_entity.id
_entity.type
_entity.pdbx_description
1 polymer ?
#
loop_
_entity_poly.entity_id
_entity_poly.type
_entity_poly.pdbx_seq_one_letter_code
_entity_poly.pdbx_strand_id
1 'polypeptide(L)'
;MRKLFKHPWVKPIAIGVGQLSVLAAWGFGGMQWFLEHYLRWGLEHVVGLPLWQCIPVTMAYALLGATVVLTTLQLPAIAAVIVEGTAQRERS
;
A
#
# COMPACT_ATOMS: atom_id res chain seq x y z
N MET A 1 20.58 19.63 16.55
CA MET A 1 19.92 18.78 15.53
C MET A 1 19.41 19.53 14.29
N ARG A 2 19.07 20.83 14.36
CA ARG A 2 18.55 21.63 13.21
C ARG A 2 19.46 21.80 11.98
N LYS A 3 20.77 21.51 12.09
CA LYS A 3 21.75 21.73 11.01
C LYS A 3 21.96 20.51 10.08
N LEU A 4 21.52 19.31 10.47
CA LEU A 4 21.67 18.11 9.64
C LEU A 4 20.76 18.10 8.41
N PHE A 5 19.57 18.72 8.48
CA PHE A 5 18.61 18.80 7.36
C PHE A 5 18.96 19.82 6.26
N LYS A 6 20.08 20.55 6.37
CA LYS A 6 20.52 21.48 5.32
C LYS A 6 21.28 20.81 4.17
N HIS A 7 21.72 19.56 4.33
CA HIS A 7 22.44 18.87 3.27
C HIS A 7 21.48 18.40 2.17
N PRO A 8 21.77 18.67 0.89
CA PRO A 8 20.89 18.31 -0.24
C PRO A 8 20.63 16.79 -0.35
N TRP A 9 21.51 15.96 0.23
CA TRP A 9 21.41 14.51 0.24
C TRP A 9 20.53 13.94 1.37
N VAL A 10 20.26 14.69 2.44
CA VAL A 10 19.47 14.18 3.58
C VAL A 10 18.00 14.06 3.22
N LYS A 11 17.49 14.96 2.37
CA LYS A 11 16.09 14.95 1.91
C LYS A 11 15.73 13.69 1.07
N PRO A 12 16.48 13.32 0.01
CA PRO A 12 16.19 12.11 -0.75
C PRO A 12 16.40 10.83 0.07
N ILE A 13 17.37 10.80 0.99
CA ILE A 13 17.56 9.66 1.89
C ILE A 13 16.36 9.50 2.83
N ALA A 14 15.89 10.58 3.46
CA ALA A 14 14.72 10.53 4.34
C ALA A 14 13.45 10.06 3.61
N ILE A 15 13.24 10.56 2.38
CA ILE A 15 12.13 10.13 1.52
C ILE A 15 12.26 8.64 1.17
N GLY A 16 13.44 8.20 0.71
CA GLY A 16 13.68 6.80 0.35
C GLY A 16 13.50 5.84 1.53
N VAL A 17 14.01 6.20 2.72
CA VAL A 17 13.81 5.42 3.95
C VAL A 17 12.33 5.38 4.34
N GLY A 18 11.61 6.51 4.22
CA GLY A 18 10.16 6.56 4.46
C GLY A 18 9.38 5.66 3.51
N GLN A 19 9.68 5.71 2.20
CA GLN A 19 9.08 4.85 1.19
C GLN A 19 9.32 3.37 1.47
N LEU A 20 10.59 3.01 1.76
CA LEU A 20 10.95 1.64 2.11
C LEU A 20 10.25 1.16 3.38
N SER A 21 10.10 2.02 4.38
CA SER A 21 9.42 1.69 5.63
C SER A 21 7.92 1.43 5.40
N VAL A 22 7.26 2.26 4.60
CA VAL A 22 5.85 2.07 4.22
C VAL A 22 5.67 0.79 3.40
N LEU A 23 6.57 0.54 2.46
CA LEU A 23 6.52 -0.65 1.60
C LEU A 23 6.81 -1.92 2.39
N ALA A 24 7.74 -1.88 3.35
CA ALA A 24 8.00 -2.97 4.28
C ALA A 24 6.80 -3.22 5.21
N ALA A 25 6.23 -2.17 5.81
CA ALA A 25 5.04 -2.30 6.66
C ALA A 25 3.85 -2.89 5.88
N TRP A 26 3.68 -2.45 4.63
CA TRP A 26 2.68 -3.02 3.73
C TRP A 26 2.98 -4.48 3.38
N GLY A 27 4.19 -4.82 2.96
CA GLY A 27 4.55 -6.18 2.55
C GLY A 27 4.53 -7.21 3.69
N PHE A 28 5.04 -6.84 4.87
CA PHE A 28 5.12 -7.77 6.02
C PHE A 28 3.82 -7.87 6.81
N GLY A 29 3.09 -6.77 6.99
CA GLY A 29 1.88 -6.75 7.81
C GLY A 29 0.60 -6.60 6.99
N GLY A 30 0.54 -5.54 6.18
CA GLY A 30 -0.66 -5.19 5.42
C GLY A 30 -1.10 -6.26 4.44
N MET A 31 -0.16 -6.84 3.68
CA MET A 31 -0.43 -7.85 2.66
C MET A 31 -0.80 -9.19 3.27
N GLN A 32 -0.17 -9.58 4.38
CA GLN A 32 -0.55 -10.80 5.11
C GLN A 32 -1.97 -10.68 5.67
N TRP A 33 -2.25 -9.59 6.38
CA TRP A 33 -3.61 -9.32 6.90
C TRP A 33 -4.64 -9.28 5.77
N PHE A 34 -4.32 -8.57 4.68
CA PHE A 34 -5.19 -8.46 3.52
C PHE A 34 -5.47 -9.83 2.91
N LEU A 35 -4.46 -10.64 2.64
CA LEU A 35 -4.64 -11.99 2.08
C LEU A 35 -5.52 -12.85 2.98
N GLU A 36 -5.21 -12.94 4.28
CA GLU A 36 -5.98 -13.76 5.22
C GLU A 36 -7.45 -13.32 5.31
N HIS A 37 -7.70 -12.01 5.43
CA HIS A 37 -9.05 -11.49 5.61
C HIS A 37 -9.85 -11.50 4.29
N TYR A 38 -9.21 -11.09 3.20
CA TYR A 38 -9.85 -10.98 1.89
C TYR A 38 -10.14 -12.35 1.27
N LEU A 39 -9.21 -13.31 1.36
CA LEU A 39 -9.46 -14.68 0.89
C LEU A 39 -10.58 -15.33 1.69
N ARG A 40 -10.57 -15.18 3.01
CA ARG A 40 -11.62 -15.74 3.86
C ARG A 40 -12.99 -15.13 3.52
N TRP A 41 -13.06 -13.80 3.45
CA TRP A 41 -14.28 -13.09 3.06
C TRP A 41 -14.76 -13.48 1.66
N GLY A 42 -13.86 -13.54 0.68
CA GLY A 42 -14.20 -13.92 -0.70
C GLY A 42 -14.68 -15.37 -0.80
N LEU A 43 -14.05 -16.29 -0.06
CA LEU A 43 -14.48 -17.69 0.00
C LEU A 43 -15.87 -17.83 0.65
N GLU A 44 -16.14 -17.12 1.73
CA GLU A 44 -17.46 -17.12 2.38
C GLU A 44 -18.58 -16.67 1.42
N HIS A 45 -18.29 -15.79 0.47
CA HIS A 45 -19.25 -15.34 -0.56
C HIS A 45 -19.38 -16.30 -1.75
N VAL A 46 -18.38 -17.16 -1.97
CA VAL A 46 -18.39 -18.14 -3.06
C VAL A 46 -18.96 -19.49 -2.61
N VAL A 47 -18.88 -19.80 -1.31
CA VAL A 47 -19.45 -21.01 -0.72
C VAL A 47 -20.98 -20.99 -0.84
N GLY A 48 -21.51 -21.94 -1.60
CA GLY A 48 -22.95 -22.09 -1.84
C GLY A 48 -23.42 -21.67 -3.24
N LEU A 49 -22.54 -21.09 -4.05
CA LEU A 49 -22.85 -20.78 -5.45
C LEU A 49 -22.74 -22.04 -6.34
N PRO A 50 -23.58 -22.15 -7.37
CA PRO A 50 -23.41 -23.19 -8.38
C PRO A 50 -22.12 -22.96 -9.19
N LEU A 51 -21.43 -24.04 -9.57
CA LEU A 51 -20.12 -24.02 -10.23
C LEU A 51 -20.00 -23.05 -11.41
N TRP A 52 -21.07 -22.90 -12.21
CA TRP A 52 -21.09 -21.99 -13.35
C TRP A 52 -21.05 -20.50 -12.98
N GLN A 53 -21.47 -20.14 -11.75
CA GLN A 53 -21.37 -18.80 -11.19
C GLN A 53 -20.06 -18.60 -10.41
N CYS A 54 -19.46 -19.67 -9.88
CA CYS A 54 -18.20 -19.58 -9.15
C CYS A 54 -17.07 -18.97 -9.99
N ILE A 55 -16.97 -19.34 -11.28
CA ILE A 55 -15.90 -18.86 -12.18
C ILE A 55 -15.94 -17.34 -12.40
N PRO A 56 -17.06 -16.74 -12.86
CA PRO A 56 -17.11 -15.29 -13.04
C PRO A 56 -16.99 -14.51 -11.72
N VAL A 57 -17.53 -15.05 -10.62
CA VAL A 57 -17.47 -14.40 -9.30
C VAL A 57 -16.04 -14.42 -8.73
N THR A 58 -15.34 -15.55 -8.80
CA THR A 58 -13.93 -15.62 -8.39
C THR A 58 -13.04 -14.72 -9.24
N MET A 59 -13.29 -14.63 -10.55
CA MET A 59 -12.58 -13.68 -11.42
C MET A 59 -12.84 -12.22 -11.01
N ALA A 60 -14.08 -11.85 -10.70
CA ALA A 60 -14.41 -10.50 -10.23
C ALA A 60 -13.72 -10.17 -8.91
N TYR A 61 -13.70 -11.11 -7.96
CA TYR A 61 -12.99 -10.94 -6.69
C TYR A 61 -11.47 -10.89 -6.87
N ALA A 62 -10.90 -11.65 -7.80
CA ALA A 62 -9.48 -11.56 -8.12
C ALA A 62 -9.12 -10.18 -8.69
N LEU A 63 -9.95 -9.62 -9.57
CA LEU A 63 -9.77 -8.27 -10.13
C LEU A 63 -9.88 -7.18 -9.05
N LEU A 64 -10.85 -7.31 -8.15
CA LEU A 64 -10.98 -6.41 -6.98
C LEU A 64 -9.74 -6.49 -6.09
N GLY A 65 -9.27 -7.70 -5.78
CA GLY A 65 -8.06 -7.89 -4.98
C GLY A 65 -6.83 -7.29 -5.63
N ALA A 66 -6.65 -7.50 -6.94
CA ALA A 66 -5.57 -6.90 -7.71
C ALA A 66 -5.63 -5.36 -7.69
N THR A 67 -6.82 -4.78 -7.80
CA THR A 67 -7.01 -3.32 -7.73
C THR A 67 -6.62 -2.75 -6.37
N VAL A 68 -6.97 -3.45 -5.27
CA VAL A 68 -6.56 -3.04 -3.92
C VAL A 68 -5.04 -3.11 -3.76
N VAL A 69 -4.40 -4.18 -4.25
CA VAL A 69 -2.93 -4.29 -4.20
C VAL A 69 -2.26 -3.19 -5.03
N LEU A 70 -2.74 -2.92 -6.24
CA LEU A 70 -2.16 -1.89 -7.11
C LEU A 70 -2.32 -0.48 -6.55
N THR A 71 -3.46 -0.17 -5.94
CA THR A 71 -3.70 1.14 -5.31
C THR A 71 -2.87 1.32 -4.03
N THR A 72 -2.73 0.27 -3.22
CA THR A 72 -1.92 0.32 -1.98
C THR A 72 -0.42 0.37 -2.26
N LEU A 73 0.06 -0.17 -3.37
CA LEU A 73 1.44 0.02 -3.84
C LEU A 73 1.77 1.49 -4.16
N GLN A 74 0.78 2.37 -4.28
CA GLN A 74 1.00 3.81 -4.44
C GLN A 74 1.21 4.54 -3.10
N LEU A 75 0.95 3.91 -1.95
CA LEU A 75 1.12 4.51 -0.62
C LEU A 75 2.54 5.06 -0.37
N PRO A 76 3.63 4.39 -0.78
CA PRO A 76 4.98 4.95 -0.68
C PRO A 76 5.14 6.24 -1.50
N ALA A 77 4.57 6.32 -2.71
CA ALA A 77 4.62 7.53 -3.53
C ALA A 77 3.85 8.68 -2.88
N ILE A 78 2.67 8.40 -2.31
CA ILE A 78 1.87 9.39 -1.57
C ILE A 78 2.63 9.86 -0.31
N ALA A 79 3.25 8.95 0.44
CA ALA A 79 4.06 9.28 1.61
C ALA A 79 5.23 10.21 1.24
N ALA A 80 5.90 9.97 0.11
CA ALA A 80 6.95 10.84 -0.38
C ALA A 80 6.45 12.26 -0.69
N VAL A 81 5.30 12.40 -1.36
CA VAL A 81 4.69 13.71 -1.65
C VAL A 81 4.33 14.47 -0.38
N ILE A 82 3.81 13.77 0.65
CA ILE A 82 3.48 14.38 1.95
C ILE A 82 4.75 14.88 2.66
N VAL A 83 5.82 14.06 2.66
CA VAL A 83 7.12 14.46 3.24
C VAL A 83 7.72 15.65 2.49
N GLU A 84 7.56 15.70 1.17
CA GLU A 84 8.00 16.86 0.38
C GLU A 84 7.22 18.12 0.72
N GLY A 85 5.89 18.04 0.78
CA GLY A 85 5.00 19.17 1.10
C GLY A 85 5.22 19.71 2.51
N THR A 86 5.41 18.83 3.50
CA THR A 86 5.72 19.23 4.88
C THR A 86 7.09 19.89 4.99
N ALA A 87 8.12 19.34 4.33
CA ALA A 87 9.46 19.94 4.28
C ALA A 87 9.51 21.28 3.54
N GLN A 88 8.60 21.53 2.60
CA GLN A 88 8.46 22.81 1.91
C GLN A 88 7.79 23.86 2.79
N ARG A 89 6.78 23.45 3.57
CA ARG A 89 6.07 24.31 4.52
C ARG A 89 6.94 24.79 5.68
N GLU A 90 7.91 23.99 6.12
CA GLU A 90 8.90 24.42 7.14
C GLU A 90 10.00 25.37 6.61
N ARG A 91 10.11 25.56 5.29
CA ARG A 91 11.08 26.49 4.67
C ARG A 91 10.47 27.85 4.31
N SER A 92 9.14 27.96 4.30
CA SER A 92 8.37 29.20 4.14
C SER A 92 8.22 29.94 5.47
#